data_AF-A0A314YSJ4-F1
#
_entry.id   AF-A0A314YSJ4-F1
#
_cell.length_a   1.000
_cell.length_b   1.000
_cell.length_c   1.000
_cell.angle_alpha   90.00
_cell.angle_beta   90.00
_cell.angle_gamma   90.00
#
_symmetry.space_group_name_H-M   'P 1'
#
loop_
_entity.id
_entity.type
_entity.pdbx_description
1 polymer ?
#
loop_
_entity_poly.entity_id
_entity_poly.type
_entity_poly.pdbx_seq_one_letter_code
_entity_poly.pdbx_strand_id
1 'polypeptide(L)'
;MGLCGMCFSSFCWHVEEHRLYSPNYLHWGDPKVWYGVSGSHAPALERAMRKHLPNLFEEQPHVLDELVTQLSPSVLKSEGVPVHRAVQHSGEFVLTFPRAYHSGFNCGFNCAEAVNVAPVDWLEHWQNAVELYSKQCHKTSTSHDKLLLGSAQEAERRLQEI
;
A
#
# COMPACT_ATOMS: atom_id res chain seq x y z
N MET A 1 -5.40 9.82 -8.67
CA MET A 1 -5.70 8.84 -9.74
C MET A 1 -7.16 8.45 -9.63
N GLY A 2 -7.95 8.62 -10.70
CA GLY A 2 -9.37 8.22 -10.72
C GLY A 2 -9.53 6.72 -10.97
N LEU A 3 -10.43 6.08 -10.24
CA LEU A 3 -10.69 4.63 -10.27
C LEU A 3 -12.19 4.39 -10.47
N CYS A 4 -12.58 3.94 -11.67
CA CYS A 4 -13.95 3.53 -11.97
C CYS A 4 -14.11 2.04 -11.68
N GLY A 5 -14.99 1.70 -10.72
CA GLY A 5 -15.28 0.32 -10.34
C GLY A 5 -16.50 -0.26 -11.04
N MET A 6 -16.56 -1.59 -11.11
CA MET A 6 -17.76 -2.37 -11.47
C MET A 6 -17.85 -3.57 -10.52
N CYS A 7 -18.98 -4.27 -10.51
CA CYS A 7 -19.14 -5.44 -9.64
C CYS A 7 -17.98 -6.44 -9.85
N PHE A 8 -17.34 -6.81 -8.74
CA PHE A 8 -16.16 -7.70 -8.67
C PHE A 8 -14.86 -7.17 -9.29
N SER A 9 -14.79 -5.94 -9.80
CA SER A 9 -13.49 -5.36 -10.13
C SER A 9 -12.66 -5.24 -8.85
N SER A 10 -11.45 -5.79 -8.90
CA SER A 10 -10.65 -6.09 -7.72
C SER A 10 -9.27 -5.43 -7.81
N PHE A 11 -8.66 -5.24 -6.65
CA PHE A 11 -7.24 -4.88 -6.50
C PHE A 11 -6.60 -5.88 -5.56
N CYS A 12 -5.50 -6.48 -6.02
CA CYS A 12 -4.81 -7.56 -5.34
C CYS A 12 -4.00 -7.05 -4.15
N TRP A 13 -3.44 -7.96 -3.34
CA TRP A 13 -2.58 -7.59 -2.21
C TRP A 13 -1.35 -6.82 -2.68
N HIS A 14 -1.19 -5.60 -2.17
CA HIS A 14 -0.01 -4.78 -2.43
C HIS A 14 0.25 -3.79 -1.29
N VAL A 15 1.42 -3.16 -1.36
CA VAL A 15 1.79 -1.98 -0.56
C VAL A 15 2.09 -0.82 -1.50
N GLU A 16 1.95 0.41 -1.01
CA GLU A 16 2.29 1.60 -1.79
C GLU A 16 3.78 1.68 -2.10
N GLU A 17 4.13 2.24 -3.26
CA GLU A 17 5.53 2.52 -3.60
C GLU A 17 6.16 3.39 -2.51
N HIS A 18 7.41 3.10 -2.16
CA HIS A 18 8.15 3.82 -1.11
C HIS A 18 7.49 3.78 0.27
N ARG A 19 6.52 2.87 0.48
CA ARG A 19 5.73 2.73 1.71
C ARG A 19 5.02 4.03 2.08
N LEU A 20 4.55 4.78 1.09
CA LEU A 20 3.76 6.00 1.30
C LEU A 20 2.42 5.70 2.00
N TYR A 21 1.83 6.73 2.60
CA TYR A 21 0.42 6.70 2.96
C TYR A 21 -0.42 6.82 1.69
N SER A 22 -1.64 6.28 1.71
CA SER A 22 -2.57 6.34 0.57
C SER A 22 -4.00 6.56 1.05
N PRO A 23 -4.45 7.81 1.16
CA PRO A 23 -5.86 8.14 1.26
C PRO A 23 -6.61 7.81 -0.04
N ASN A 24 -7.73 7.13 0.11
CA ASN A 24 -8.70 6.85 -0.94
C ASN A 24 -10.06 7.45 -0.57
N TYR A 25 -10.66 8.22 -1.46
CA TYR A 25 -12.00 8.79 -1.31
C TYR A 25 -12.96 8.13 -2.31
N LEU A 26 -14.11 7.66 -1.84
CA LEU A 26 -15.15 7.12 -2.71
C LEU A 26 -16.16 8.23 -3.03
N HIS A 27 -16.10 8.79 -4.24
CA HIS A 27 -16.94 9.91 -4.64
C HIS A 27 -18.43 9.54 -4.64
N TRP A 28 -18.79 8.47 -5.36
CA TRP A 28 -20.19 8.03 -5.52
C TRP A 28 -20.27 6.56 -5.98
N GLY A 29 -21.49 6.00 -5.90
CA GLY A 29 -21.82 4.67 -6.39
C GLY A 29 -21.81 3.60 -5.30
N ASP A 30 -21.72 2.33 -5.73
CA ASP A 30 -21.79 1.17 -4.85
C ASP A 30 -20.55 1.03 -3.94
N PRO A 31 -20.68 0.37 -2.77
CA PRO A 31 -19.59 0.25 -1.81
C PRO A 31 -18.33 -0.45 -2.35
N LYS A 32 -17.20 -0.17 -1.71
CA LYS A 32 -15.92 -0.86 -1.94
C LYS A 32 -15.50 -1.61 -0.68
N VAL A 33 -15.18 -2.90 -0.82
CA VAL A 33 -14.69 -3.73 0.29
C VAL A 33 -13.18 -3.71 0.30
N TRP A 34 -12.61 -3.49 1.49
CA TRP A 34 -11.18 -3.47 1.74
C TRP A 34 -10.81 -4.56 2.73
N TYR A 35 -9.64 -5.17 2.50
CA TYR A 35 -8.93 -6.00 3.45
C TYR A 35 -7.56 -5.39 3.71
N GLY A 36 -7.12 -5.37 4.97
CA GLY A 36 -5.87 -4.74 5.38
C GLY A 36 -5.08 -5.58 6.36
N VAL A 37 -3.75 -5.54 6.24
CA VAL A 37 -2.78 -6.10 7.18
C VAL A 37 -1.77 -5.01 7.52
N SER A 38 -1.59 -4.73 8.82
CA SER A 38 -0.66 -3.69 9.29
C SER A 38 0.78 -3.91 8.81
N GLY A 39 1.54 -2.83 8.65
CA GLY A 39 2.93 -2.89 8.19
C GLY A 39 3.86 -3.71 9.09
N SER A 40 3.57 -3.82 10.40
CA SER A 40 4.32 -4.69 11.32
C SER A 40 4.12 -6.18 11.03
N HIS A 41 3.00 -6.56 10.40
CA HIS A 41 2.66 -7.93 10.02
C HIS A 41 2.90 -8.22 8.53
N ALA A 42 3.43 -7.26 7.77
CA ALA A 42 3.80 -7.46 6.36
C ALA A 42 4.69 -8.71 6.14
N PRO A 43 5.76 -8.96 6.92
CA PRO A 43 6.56 -10.18 6.76
C PRO A 43 5.76 -11.48 6.95
N ALA A 44 4.72 -11.47 7.79
CA ALA A 44 3.90 -12.65 8.01
C ALA A 44 3.02 -12.95 6.79
N LEU A 45 2.46 -11.92 6.17
CA LEU A 45 1.72 -12.04 4.91
C LEU A 45 2.64 -12.51 3.78
N GLU A 46 3.82 -11.91 3.62
CA GLU A 46 4.80 -12.29 2.59
C GLU A 46 5.19 -13.77 2.71
N ARG A 47 5.43 -14.27 3.94
CA ARG A 47 5.71 -15.70 4.19
C ARG A 47 4.53 -16.59 3.85
N ALA A 48 3.32 -16.20 4.25
CA ALA A 48 2.10 -16.95 3.92
C ALA A 48 1.89 -17.04 2.40
N MET A 49 2.09 -15.95 1.66
CA MET A 49 1.96 -15.96 0.21
C MET A 49 3.01 -16.86 -0.46
N ARG A 50 4.29 -16.80 -0.04
CA ARG A 50 5.34 -17.71 -0.55
C ARG A 50 5.04 -19.18 -0.27
N LYS A 51 4.49 -19.48 0.91
CA LYS A 51 4.10 -20.84 1.30
C LYS A 51 2.95 -21.39 0.45
N HIS A 52 1.94 -20.56 0.17
CA HIS A 52 0.72 -20.99 -0.53
C HIS A 52 0.81 -20.90 -2.05
N LEU A 53 1.75 -20.13 -2.59
CA LEU A 53 1.94 -19.94 -4.03
C LEU A 53 3.40 -20.20 -4.46
N PRO A 54 4.03 -21.32 -4.07
CA PRO A 54 5.47 -21.53 -4.23
C PRO A 54 5.92 -21.43 -5.69
N ASN A 55 5.21 -22.09 -6.62
CA ASN A 55 5.55 -22.08 -8.04
C ASN A 55 5.55 -20.66 -8.62
N LEU A 56 4.60 -19.80 -8.19
CA LEU A 56 4.53 -18.41 -8.66
C LEU A 56 5.77 -17.62 -8.23
N PHE A 57 6.28 -17.86 -7.02
CA PHE A 57 7.49 -17.21 -6.53
C PHE A 57 8.78 -17.80 -7.09
N GLU A 58 8.77 -19.07 -7.50
CA GLU A 58 9.88 -19.68 -8.24
C GLU A 58 10.00 -19.08 -9.64
N GLU A 59 8.88 -18.91 -10.34
CA GLU A 59 8.84 -18.28 -11.66
C GLU A 59 9.09 -16.77 -11.59
N GLN A 60 8.53 -16.10 -10.57
CA GLN A 60 8.58 -14.64 -10.39
C GLN A 60 8.88 -14.26 -8.93
N PRO A 61 10.16 -14.19 -8.54
CA PRO A 61 10.56 -13.89 -7.15
C PRO A 61 10.03 -12.55 -6.59
N HIS A 62 9.72 -11.61 -7.50
CA HIS A 62 9.25 -10.25 -7.23
C HIS A 62 7.73 -10.07 -7.45
N VAL A 63 6.96 -11.16 -7.56
CA VAL A 63 5.51 -11.09 -7.87
C VAL A 63 4.67 -10.28 -6.86
N LEU A 64 5.19 -10.01 -5.65
CA LEU A 64 4.52 -9.14 -4.68
C LEU A 64 4.62 -7.66 -5.00
N ASP A 65 5.56 -7.28 -5.86
CA ASP A 65 5.69 -5.93 -6.40
C ASP A 65 4.76 -5.74 -7.61
N GLU A 66 4.24 -6.84 -8.16
CA GLU A 66 3.29 -6.85 -9.27
C GLU A 66 1.87 -7.03 -8.70
N LEU A 67 0.98 -6.06 -8.96
CA LEU A 67 -0.39 -5.93 -8.44
C LEU A 67 -1.39 -7.04 -8.86
N VAL A 68 -0.94 -8.29 -8.97
CA VAL A 68 -1.62 -9.38 -9.69
C VAL A 68 -2.05 -10.55 -8.80
N THR A 69 -1.53 -10.65 -7.57
CA THR A 69 -1.72 -11.86 -6.75
C THR A 69 -2.75 -11.66 -5.64
N GLN A 70 -3.85 -12.40 -5.71
CA GLN A 70 -4.86 -12.43 -4.65
C GLN A 70 -4.83 -13.75 -3.88
N LEU A 71 -4.70 -13.66 -2.55
CA LEU A 71 -4.85 -14.78 -1.62
C LEU A 71 -6.04 -14.51 -0.69
N SER A 72 -6.86 -15.53 -0.45
CA SER A 72 -8.05 -15.37 0.40
C SER A 72 -7.68 -14.89 1.81
N PRO A 73 -8.37 -13.86 2.35
CA PRO A 73 -8.20 -13.42 3.74
C PRO A 73 -8.33 -14.56 4.76
N SER A 74 -9.16 -15.57 4.48
CA SER A 74 -9.34 -16.72 5.37
C SER A 74 -8.10 -17.61 5.43
N VAL A 75 -7.39 -17.77 4.31
CA VAL A 75 -6.12 -18.51 4.27
C VAL A 75 -5.06 -17.75 5.07
N LEU A 76 -4.94 -16.43 4.87
CA LEU A 76 -4.03 -15.58 5.65
C LEU A 76 -4.32 -15.68 7.16
N LYS A 77 -5.59 -15.63 7.57
CA LYS A 77 -5.98 -15.83 8.98
C LYS A 77 -5.59 -17.20 9.52
N SER A 78 -5.72 -18.26 8.71
CA SER A 78 -5.31 -19.61 9.12
C SER A 78 -3.80 -19.75 9.32
N GLU A 79 -3.00 -18.91 8.67
CA GLU A 79 -1.54 -18.78 8.88
C GLU A 79 -1.18 -17.81 10.02
N GLY A 80 -2.17 -17.34 10.79
CA GLY A 80 -1.96 -16.41 11.91
C GLY A 80 -1.72 -14.95 11.51
N VAL A 81 -2.01 -14.56 10.26
CA VAL A 81 -1.90 -13.16 9.82
C VAL A 81 -3.14 -12.38 10.26
N PRO A 82 -3.00 -11.25 10.99
CA PRO A 82 -4.14 -10.43 11.39
C PRO A 82 -4.68 -9.62 10.21
N VAL A 83 -5.78 -10.13 9.62
CA VAL A 83 -6.48 -9.46 8.51
C VAL A 83 -7.73 -8.74 9.02
N HIS A 84 -7.80 -7.44 8.74
CA HIS A 84 -8.93 -6.56 9.04
C HIS A 84 -9.74 -6.29 7.78
N ARG A 85 -11.04 -5.98 7.94
CA ARG A 85 -11.96 -5.68 6.84
C ARG A 85 -12.63 -4.33 7.08
N ALA A 86 -12.75 -3.53 6.03
CA ALA A 86 -13.56 -2.31 6.01
C ALA A 86 -14.51 -2.32 4.79
N VAL A 87 -15.65 -1.64 4.93
CA VAL A 87 -16.56 -1.36 3.82
C VAL A 87 -16.63 0.14 3.68
N GLN A 88 -16.21 0.65 2.54
CA GLN A 88 -16.20 2.06 2.22
C GLN A 88 -17.46 2.39 1.43
N HIS A 89 -18.25 3.32 1.95
CA HIS A 89 -19.42 3.90 1.31
C HIS A 89 -19.07 5.25 0.66
N SER A 90 -19.95 5.73 -0.23
CA SER A 90 -19.78 7.02 -0.88
C SER A 90 -19.68 8.15 0.16
N GLY A 91 -18.73 9.06 -0.04
CA GLY A 91 -18.41 10.13 0.89
C GLY A 91 -17.37 9.77 1.96
N GLU A 92 -16.89 8.52 2.00
CA GLU A 92 -15.95 8.06 3.02
C GLU A 92 -14.51 7.98 2.51
N PHE A 93 -13.58 8.22 3.45
CA PHE A 93 -12.16 7.97 3.26
C PHE A 93 -11.74 6.61 3.81
N VAL A 94 -10.83 5.94 3.11
CA VAL A 94 -9.99 4.87 3.64
C VAL A 94 -8.54 5.34 3.60
N LEU A 95 -7.84 5.26 4.73
CA LEU A 95 -6.43 5.62 4.83
C LEU A 95 -5.57 4.36 4.97
N THR A 96 -4.68 4.15 4.02
CA THR A 96 -3.64 3.12 4.08
C THR A 96 -2.36 3.69 4.70
N PHE A 97 -1.79 2.96 5.67
CA PHE A 97 -0.56 3.31 6.37
C PHE A 97 0.70 2.73 5.68
N PRO A 98 1.89 3.25 6.00
CA PRO A 98 3.16 2.76 5.48
C PRO A 98 3.32 1.25 5.62
N ARG A 99 3.69 0.59 4.51
CA ARG A 99 3.90 -0.86 4.40
C ARG A 99 2.65 -1.70 4.74
N ALA A 100 1.47 -1.10 4.91
CA ALA A 100 0.26 -1.86 5.16
C ALA A 100 -0.21 -2.53 3.87
N TYR A 101 -0.23 -3.86 3.87
CA TYR A 101 -0.76 -4.62 2.75
C TYR A 101 -2.27 -4.42 2.69
N HIS A 102 -2.79 -4.18 1.49
CA HIS A 102 -4.21 -4.02 1.27
C HIS A 102 -4.67 -4.64 -0.04
N SER A 103 -5.91 -5.13 -0.06
CA SER A 103 -6.59 -5.70 -1.22
C SER A 103 -8.09 -5.46 -1.10
N GLY A 104 -8.86 -5.75 -2.15
CA GLY A 104 -10.29 -5.54 -2.10
C GLY A 104 -10.98 -5.63 -3.43
N PHE A 105 -12.27 -5.28 -3.43
CA PHE A 105 -13.12 -5.32 -4.62
C PHE A 105 -14.30 -4.34 -4.52
N ASN A 106 -14.87 -4.00 -5.66
CA ASN A 106 -16.05 -3.15 -5.75
C ASN A 106 -17.33 -3.99 -5.76
N CYS A 107 -18.35 -3.55 -5.03
CA CYS A 107 -19.65 -4.22 -4.97
C CYS A 107 -20.57 -3.89 -6.16
N GLY A 108 -20.16 -2.97 -7.01
CA GLY A 108 -20.94 -2.52 -8.16
C GLY A 108 -20.29 -1.32 -8.83
N PHE A 109 -21.09 -0.51 -9.53
CA PHE A 109 -20.56 0.63 -10.27
C PHE A 109 -20.26 1.80 -9.33
N ASN A 110 -19.03 2.29 -9.33
CA ASN A 110 -18.60 3.39 -8.46
C ASN A 110 -17.43 4.18 -9.05
N CYS A 111 -17.13 5.32 -8.43
CA CYS A 111 -15.98 6.14 -8.75
C CYS A 111 -15.24 6.57 -7.48
N ALA A 112 -13.96 6.24 -7.41
CA ALA A 112 -13.07 6.59 -6.31
C ALA A 112 -11.85 7.36 -6.82
N GLU A 113 -11.15 8.01 -5.90
CA GLU A 113 -9.88 8.66 -6.18
C GLU A 113 -8.89 8.36 -5.06
N ALA A 114 -7.64 8.08 -5.43
CA ALA A 114 -6.55 7.88 -4.48
C ALA A 114 -5.35 8.78 -4.80
N VAL A 115 -4.62 9.15 -3.76
CA VAL A 115 -3.37 9.89 -3.84
C VAL A 115 -2.41 9.39 -2.77
N ASN A 116 -1.10 9.45 -3.03
CA ASN A 116 -0.11 9.17 -2.00
C ASN A 116 0.30 10.44 -1.25
N VAL A 117 0.55 10.31 0.05
CA VAL A 117 1.01 11.43 0.89
C VAL A 117 2.20 11.02 1.76
N ALA A 118 3.05 12.00 2.04
CA ALA A 118 4.35 11.85 2.70
C ALA A 118 4.47 12.81 3.90
N PRO A 119 3.79 12.53 5.03
CA PRO A 119 4.00 13.31 6.25
C PRO A 119 5.41 13.09 6.81
N VAL A 120 5.83 13.90 7.79
CA VAL A 120 7.21 13.87 8.31
C VAL A 120 7.58 12.49 8.90
N ASP A 121 6.65 11.82 9.57
CA ASP A 121 6.88 10.49 10.13
C ASP A 121 7.16 9.42 9.06
N TRP A 122 6.75 9.64 7.81
CA TRP A 122 7.01 8.71 6.71
C TRP A 122 8.50 8.62 6.31
N LEU A 123 9.30 9.65 6.59
CA LEU A 123 10.71 9.68 6.18
C LEU A 123 11.49 8.45 6.69
N GLU A 124 11.23 8.01 7.92
CA GLU A 124 11.87 6.80 8.47
C GLU A 124 11.43 5.54 7.72
N HIS A 125 10.16 5.45 7.35
CA HIS A 125 9.64 4.31 6.60
C HIS A 125 10.26 4.23 5.20
N TRP A 126 10.50 5.37 4.57
CA TRP A 126 11.11 5.45 3.24
C TRP A 126 12.60 5.15 3.25
N GLN A 127 13.36 5.64 4.23
CA GLN A 127 14.77 5.27 4.42
C GLN A 127 14.92 3.74 4.47
N ASN A 128 14.10 3.09 5.31
CA ASN A 128 14.05 1.63 5.41
C ASN A 128 13.61 0.93 4.10
N ALA A 129 12.84 1.60 3.25
CA ALA A 129 12.42 1.06 1.96
C ALA A 129 13.56 1.14 0.94
N VAL A 130 14.27 2.28 0.87
CA VAL A 130 15.39 2.53 -0.04
C VAL A 130 16.53 1.55 0.22
N GLU A 131 16.87 1.30 1.48
CA GLU A 131 17.88 0.29 1.84
C GLU A 131 17.48 -1.12 1.40
N LEU A 132 16.20 -1.46 1.50
CA LEU A 132 15.69 -2.75 1.03
C LEU A 132 15.73 -2.83 -0.49
N TYR A 133 15.26 -1.78 -1.19
CA TYR A 133 15.25 -1.71 -2.65
C TYR A 133 16.68 -1.78 -3.22
N SER A 134 17.65 -1.14 -2.56
CA SER A 134 19.06 -1.25 -2.91
C SER A 134 19.55 -2.71 -2.87
N LYS A 135 19.21 -3.46 -1.82
CA LYS A 135 19.55 -4.90 -1.70
C LYS A 135 18.84 -5.77 -2.74
N GLN A 136 17.67 -5.33 -3.21
CA GLN A 136 16.84 -6.04 -4.19
C GLN A 136 17.12 -5.61 -5.63
N CYS A 137 18.05 -4.67 -5.86
CA CYS A 137 18.26 -4.02 -7.16
C CYS A 137 16.95 -3.43 -7.75
N HIS A 138 16.03 -3.01 -6.89
CA HIS A 138 14.75 -2.45 -7.27
C HIS A 138 14.90 -0.94 -7.52
N LYS A 139 14.43 -0.46 -8.66
CA LYS A 139 14.52 0.96 -9.05
C LYS A 139 13.45 1.76 -8.31
N THR A 140 13.84 2.90 -7.73
CA THR A 140 12.89 3.85 -7.12
C THR A 140 12.37 4.85 -8.15
N SER A 141 11.10 5.26 -8.05
CA SER A 141 10.54 6.33 -8.90
C SER A 141 11.04 7.73 -8.53
N THR A 142 11.59 7.92 -7.33
CA THR A 142 12.16 9.20 -6.88
C THR A 142 13.37 9.01 -5.95
N SER A 143 14.10 10.10 -5.68
CA SER A 143 15.30 10.12 -4.82
C SER A 143 14.95 10.51 -3.39
N HIS A 144 15.23 9.61 -2.45
CA HIS A 144 15.07 9.82 -1.01
C HIS A 144 15.84 11.04 -0.51
N ASP A 145 17.14 11.05 -0.75
CA ASP A 145 18.02 12.09 -0.21
C ASP A 145 17.67 13.48 -0.74
N LYS A 146 17.18 13.56 -1.98
CA LYS A 146 16.71 14.84 -2.55
C LYS A 146 15.51 15.39 -1.78
N LEU A 147 14.54 14.56 -1.43
CA LEU A 147 13.37 14.99 -0.66
C LEU A 147 13.74 15.27 0.80
N LEU A 148 14.57 14.43 1.43
CA LEU A 148 15.03 14.66 2.80
C LEU A 148 15.80 15.98 2.94
N LEU A 149 16.77 16.23 2.07
CA LEU A 149 17.54 17.48 2.06
C LEU A 149 16.65 18.68 1.74
N GLY A 150 15.71 18.54 0.79
CA GLY A 150 14.75 19.59 0.48
C GLY A 150 13.84 19.95 1.66
N SER A 151 13.35 18.95 2.40
CA SER A 151 12.58 19.16 3.62
C SER A 151 13.40 19.83 4.72
N ALA A 152 14.67 19.44 4.89
CA ALA A 152 15.57 20.07 5.87
C ALA A 152 15.85 21.56 5.54
N GLN A 153 16.12 21.87 4.26
CA GLN A 153 16.31 23.25 3.79
C GLN A 153 15.07 24.11 4.00
N GLU A 154 13.87 23.56 3.72
CA GLU A 154 12.62 24.28 3.96
C GLU A 154 12.39 24.56 5.45
N ALA A 155 12.68 23.58 6.32
CA ALA A 155 12.57 23.76 7.77
C ALA A 155 13.54 24.83 8.30
N GLU A 156 14.79 24.84 7.82
CA GLU A 156 15.77 25.87 8.17
C GLU A 156 15.30 27.26 7.75
N ARG A 157 14.81 27.41 6.51
CA ARG A 157 14.25 28.67 6.01
C ARG A 157 13.12 29.20 6.90
N ARG A 158 12.19 28.31 7.29
CA ARG A 158 11.04 28.66 8.16
C ARG A 158 11.47 29.10 9.56
N LEU A 159 12.54 28.53 10.09
CA LEU A 159 13.09 28.92 11.39
C LEU A 159 13.77 30.29 11.36
N GLN A 160 14.32 30.70 10.22
CA GLN A 160 14.95 32.02 10.03
C GLN A 160 13.92 33.15 9.82
N GLU A 161 12.67 32.83 9.52
CA GLU A 161 11.57 33.79 9.33
C GLU A 161 10.82 34.13 10.65
N ILE A 162 11.17 33.49 11.76
CA ILE A 162 10.62 33.69 13.12
C ILE A 162 11.59 34.53 13.96
#